data_AF-A0A2Z5WRT8-F1
#
_entry.id   AF-A0A2Z5WRT8-F1
#
_cell.length_a   1.000
_cell.length_b   1.000
_cell.length_c   1.000
_cell.angle_alpha   90.00
_cell.angle_beta   90.00
_cell.angle_gamma   90.00
#
_symmetry.space_group_name_H-M   'P 1'
#
loop_
_entity.id
_entity.type
_entity.pdbx_description
1 polymer ?
#
loop_
_entity_poly.entity_id
_entity_poly.type
_entity_poly.pdbx_seq_one_letter_code
_entity_poly.pdbx_strand_id
1 'polypeptide(L)'
;MPGNRPHYGRWPQHDFPPFKKLRPQSVTSRIQPGSDVIVCAEMDEQWGYVGAKSRQRWLFYAYDRLRKTVVAHVFGERTMATLGRLMSLLSPFDVVIWMTDGWPLYESRLKGKLHVISKRYTQRIERHNLNLRQHLARLGRKSLSFSKSVEQHDKVIGHYLNIKHYQ
;
A
#
# COMPACT_ATOMS: atom_id res chain seq x y z
N MET A 1 55.40 11.71 4.75
CA MET A 1 54.13 12.38 4.46
C MET A 1 53.00 11.55 5.05
N PRO A 2 52.16 12.05 5.96
CA PRO A 2 51.04 11.27 6.48
C PRO A 2 49.83 11.39 5.55
N GLY A 3 49.25 10.24 5.19
CA GLY A 3 48.13 10.14 4.25
C GLY A 3 46.83 10.66 4.84
N ASN A 4 46.18 11.57 4.10
CA ASN A 4 44.83 12.03 4.36
C ASN A 4 43.83 10.88 4.18
N ARG A 5 43.19 10.41 5.26
CA ARG A 5 41.99 9.57 5.15
C ARG A 5 40.79 10.48 4.89
N PRO A 6 39.94 10.19 3.88
CA PRO A 6 38.73 10.98 3.69
C PRO A 6 37.80 10.77 4.89
N HIS A 7 37.42 11.87 5.53
CA HIS A 7 36.35 11.90 6.52
C HIS A 7 35.04 11.53 5.82
N TYR A 8 34.59 10.29 5.96
CA TYR A 8 33.20 9.95 5.65
C TYR A 8 32.32 10.76 6.60
N GLY A 9 31.58 11.72 6.04
CA GLY A 9 30.66 12.58 6.77
C GLY A 9 29.71 11.75 7.63
N ARG A 10 29.43 12.26 8.83
CA ARG A 10 28.47 11.68 9.77
C ARG A 10 27.12 11.51 9.07
N TRP A 11 26.65 10.28 8.90
CA TRP A 11 25.30 10.00 8.42
C TRP A 11 24.30 10.79 9.28
N PRO A 12 23.27 11.42 8.68
CA PRO A 12 22.22 12.07 9.44
C PRO A 12 21.65 11.07 10.43
N GLN A 13 21.76 11.37 11.73
CA GLN A 13 21.07 10.62 12.77
C GLN A 13 19.59 10.99 12.66
N HIS A 14 18.90 10.36 11.71
CA HIS A 14 17.46 10.27 11.82
C HIS A 14 17.17 9.36 13.01
N ASP A 15 16.65 9.93 14.08
CA ASP A 15 16.08 9.18 15.20
C ASP A 15 14.84 8.43 14.71
N PHE A 16 15.08 7.32 14.02
CA PHE A 16 14.01 6.41 13.64
C PHE A 16 13.48 5.75 14.90
N PRO A 17 12.17 5.78 15.14
CA PRO A 17 11.60 5.04 16.25
C PRO A 17 11.98 3.56 16.11
N PRO A 18 12.32 2.87 17.21
CA PRO A 18 12.61 1.44 17.17
C PRO A 18 11.50 0.70 16.43
N PHE A 19 11.86 -0.29 15.61
CA PHE A 19 10.90 -1.03 14.79
C PHE A 19 9.68 -1.56 15.56
N LYS A 20 9.87 -1.94 16.83
CA LYS A 20 8.78 -2.36 17.74
C LYS A 20 7.74 -1.26 17.96
N LYS A 21 8.16 0.00 18.02
CA LYS A 21 7.30 1.18 18.22
C LYS A 21 6.68 1.71 16.93
N LEU A 22 7.10 1.22 15.75
CA LEU A 22 6.58 1.68 14.48
C LEU A 22 5.09 1.35 14.33
N ARG A 23 4.26 2.38 14.13
CA ARG A 23 2.81 2.27 13.87
C ARG A 23 2.48 3.08 12.61
N PRO A 24 2.71 2.53 11.41
CA PRO A 24 2.42 3.23 10.18
C PRO A 24 0.91 3.52 10.08
N GLN A 25 0.55 4.72 9.63
CA GLN A 25 -0.85 5.04 9.35
C GLN A 25 -1.34 4.22 8.15
N SER A 26 -2.64 3.96 8.10
CA SER A 26 -3.28 3.19 7.01
C SER A 26 -4.05 4.06 6.03
N VAL A 27 -4.09 5.37 6.25
CA VAL A 27 -4.80 6.36 5.44
C VAL A 27 -3.90 7.58 5.26
N THR A 28 -3.96 8.19 4.09
CA THR A 28 -3.20 9.41 3.79
C THR A 28 -3.77 10.62 4.51
N SER A 29 -2.90 11.52 4.97
CA SER A 29 -3.27 12.86 5.47
C SER A 29 -3.22 13.92 4.37
N ARG A 30 -2.75 13.59 3.16
CA ARG A 30 -2.60 14.52 2.04
C ARG A 30 -3.91 14.87 1.34
N ILE A 31 -4.95 14.07 1.56
CA ILE A 31 -6.27 14.26 1.00
C ILE A 31 -7.20 14.47 2.19
N GLN A 32 -7.89 15.60 2.24
CA GLN A 32 -8.77 15.95 3.34
C GLN A 32 -10.19 15.44 3.06
N PRO A 33 -10.71 14.48 3.84
CA PRO A 33 -12.11 14.06 3.75
C PRO A 33 -13.07 15.25 3.84
N GLY A 34 -14.09 15.28 2.98
CA GLY A 34 -15.11 16.35 2.95
C GLY A 34 -14.71 17.63 2.23
N SER A 35 -13.41 17.87 1.99
CA SER A 35 -12.91 19.04 1.25
C SER A 35 -12.34 18.65 -0.12
N ASP A 36 -11.59 17.55 -0.17
CA ASP A 36 -11.01 17.02 -1.40
C ASP A 36 -11.89 15.95 -2.03
N VAL A 37 -12.03 16.02 -3.36
CA VAL A 37 -12.65 14.97 -4.17
C VAL A 37 -11.58 14.11 -4.84
N ILE A 38 -11.81 12.79 -4.83
CA ILE A 38 -11.03 11.80 -5.56
C ILE A 38 -11.83 11.44 -6.82
N VAL A 39 -11.42 11.98 -7.96
CA VAL A 39 -12.15 11.76 -9.23
C VAL A 39 -12.09 10.30 -9.65
N CYS A 40 -10.92 9.66 -9.56
CA CYS A 40 -10.70 8.28 -9.98
C CYS A 40 -9.84 7.54 -8.95
N ALA A 41 -10.42 6.54 -8.28
CA ALA A 41 -9.70 5.63 -7.40
C ALA A 41 -9.53 4.27 -8.08
N GLU A 42 -8.29 3.88 -8.34
CA GLU A 42 -7.94 2.52 -8.77
C GLU A 42 -7.75 1.65 -7.52
N MET A 43 -8.39 0.47 -7.44
CA MET A 43 -8.18 -0.49 -6.36
C MET A 43 -7.65 -1.80 -6.90
N ASP A 44 -6.73 -2.40 -6.15
CA ASP A 44 -6.11 -3.67 -6.49
C ASP A 44 -5.53 -4.30 -5.22
N GLU A 45 -5.17 -5.57 -5.33
CA GLU A 45 -4.51 -6.33 -4.30
C GLU A 45 -3.23 -6.98 -4.81
N GLN A 46 -2.25 -7.06 -3.93
CA GLN A 46 -1.07 -7.90 -4.13
C GLN A 46 -0.71 -8.59 -2.82
N TRP A 47 0.22 -9.52 -2.85
CA TRP A 47 0.55 -10.30 -1.66
C TRP A 47 2.02 -10.67 -1.60
N GLY A 48 2.47 -10.94 -0.37
CA GLY A 48 3.75 -11.56 -0.09
C GLY A 48 3.59 -12.78 0.81
N TYR A 49 4.70 -13.45 1.10
CA TYR A 49 4.72 -14.63 1.96
C TYR A 49 5.21 -14.29 3.37
N VAL A 50 4.59 -14.89 4.38
CA VAL A 50 5.01 -14.75 5.79
C VAL A 50 5.29 -16.12 6.40
N GLY A 51 6.55 -16.41 6.71
CA GLY A 51 7.00 -17.68 7.29
C GLY A 51 6.94 -18.88 6.32
N ALA A 52 5.77 -19.17 5.74
CA ALA A 52 5.49 -20.32 4.88
C ALA A 52 4.91 -19.92 3.50
N LYS A 53 4.99 -20.79 2.48
CA LYS A 53 4.36 -20.51 1.18
C LYS A 53 2.82 -20.54 1.26
N SER A 54 2.29 -21.36 2.16
CA SER A 54 0.86 -21.45 2.47
C SER A 54 0.30 -20.22 3.20
N ARG A 55 1.17 -19.34 3.70
CA ARG A 55 0.80 -18.16 4.48
C ARG A 55 1.00 -16.89 3.65
N GLN A 56 0.05 -16.64 2.77
CA GLN A 56 -0.03 -15.39 2.02
C GLN A 56 -0.54 -14.27 2.93
N ARG A 57 0.07 -13.09 2.82
CA ARG A 57 -0.41 -11.87 3.44
C ARG A 57 -0.70 -10.87 2.32
N TRP A 58 -1.96 -10.52 2.17
CA TRP A 58 -2.44 -9.64 1.11
C TRP A 58 -2.42 -8.19 1.58
N LEU A 59 -1.93 -7.31 0.72
CA LEU A 59 -2.05 -5.86 0.75
C LEU A 59 -3.19 -5.47 -0.20
N PHE A 60 -4.22 -4.87 0.37
CA PHE A 60 -5.30 -4.20 -0.37
C PHE A 60 -5.11 -2.70 -0.26
N TYR A 61 -5.25 -1.96 -1.35
CA TYR A 61 -5.17 -0.50 -1.28
C TYR A 61 -5.93 0.19 -2.41
N ALA A 62 -6.27 1.45 -2.16
CA ALA A 62 -6.83 2.36 -3.17
C ALA A 62 -5.79 3.42 -3.54
N TYR A 63 -5.77 3.76 -4.82
CA TYR A 63 -4.80 4.67 -5.43
C TYR A 63 -5.52 5.79 -6.17
N ASP A 64 -5.30 7.04 -5.75
CA ASP A 64 -5.77 8.21 -6.48
C ASP A 64 -4.96 8.34 -7.77
N ARG A 65 -5.64 8.15 -8.89
CA ARG A 65 -5.04 8.16 -10.23
C ARG A 65 -4.40 9.50 -10.59
N LEU A 66 -5.02 10.61 -10.18
CA LEU A 66 -4.60 11.96 -10.54
C LEU A 66 -3.47 12.43 -9.65
N ARG A 67 -3.63 12.29 -8.33
CA ARG A 67 -2.61 12.67 -7.34
C ARG A 67 -1.46 11.67 -7.28
N LYS A 68 -1.59 10.51 -7.94
CA LYS A 68 -0.60 9.43 -7.99
C LYS A 68 -0.19 8.95 -6.60
N THR A 69 -1.13 8.93 -5.67
CA THR A 69 -0.88 8.60 -4.27
C THR A 69 -1.81 7.51 -3.77
N VAL A 70 -1.33 6.70 -2.83
CA VAL A 70 -2.18 5.78 -2.10
C VAL A 70 -3.10 6.58 -1.19
N VAL A 71 -4.39 6.22 -1.15
CA VAL A 71 -5.39 6.87 -0.29
C VAL A 71 -5.48 6.13 1.03
N ALA A 72 -5.68 4.81 0.97
CA ALA A 72 -5.73 3.95 2.13
C ALA A 72 -5.22 2.54 1.78
N HIS A 73 -4.75 1.81 2.77
CA HIS A 73 -4.34 0.41 2.62
C HIS A 73 -4.71 -0.43 3.85
N VAL A 74 -4.91 -1.72 3.65
CA VAL A 74 -5.11 -2.70 4.72
C VAL A 74 -4.38 -4.00 4.40
N PHE A 75 -4.01 -4.74 5.44
CA PHE A 75 -3.47 -6.09 5.31
C PHE A 75 -4.47 -7.14 5.77
N GLY A 76 -4.41 -8.33 5.18
CA GLY A 76 -5.34 -9.39 5.51
C GLY A 76 -5.19 -10.64 4.66
N GLU A 77 -6.17 -11.52 4.78
CA GLU A 77 -6.46 -12.57 3.80
C GLU A 77 -7.24 -11.97 2.62
N ARG A 78 -7.26 -12.68 1.49
CA ARG A 78 -8.02 -12.26 0.29
C ARG A 78 -9.51 -12.58 0.46
N THR A 79 -10.18 -11.82 1.32
CA THR A 79 -11.57 -12.05 1.73
C THR A 79 -12.40 -10.76 1.70
N MET A 80 -13.73 -10.92 1.70
CA MET A 80 -14.67 -9.81 1.79
C MET A 80 -14.47 -8.98 3.07
N ALA A 81 -14.10 -9.62 4.18
CA ALA A 81 -13.85 -8.92 5.44
C ALA A 81 -12.65 -7.95 5.34
N THR A 82 -11.57 -8.35 4.66
CA THR A 82 -10.43 -7.47 4.42
C THR A 82 -10.79 -6.31 3.50
N LEU A 83 -11.51 -6.58 2.40
CA LEU A 83 -12.03 -5.53 1.51
C LEU A 83 -12.96 -4.57 2.27
N GLY A 84 -13.83 -5.10 3.14
CA GLY A 84 -14.71 -4.32 4.00
C GLY A 84 -13.96 -3.31 4.87
N ARG A 85 -12.84 -3.73 5.49
CA ARG A 85 -11.97 -2.81 6.25
C ARG A 85 -11.39 -1.70 5.37
N LEU A 86 -10.94 -2.00 4.16
CA LEU A 86 -10.45 -0.98 3.23
C LEU A 86 -11.56 0.03 2.90
N MET A 87 -12.77 -0.46 2.62
CA MET A 87 -13.91 0.42 2.32
C MET A 87 -14.29 1.30 3.51
N SER A 88 -14.18 0.81 4.75
CA SER A 88 -14.40 1.64 5.95
C SER A 88 -13.37 2.76 6.10
N LEU A 89 -12.11 2.53 5.72
CA LEU A 89 -11.10 3.59 5.69
C LEU A 89 -11.37 4.62 4.60
N LEU A 90 -11.99 4.20 3.50
CA LEU A 90 -12.29 5.05 2.35
C LEU A 90 -13.63 5.78 2.46
N SER A 91 -14.53 5.36 3.37
CA SER A 91 -15.88 5.95 3.48
C SER A 91 -15.92 7.45 3.77
N PRO A 92 -14.94 8.08 4.46
CA PRO A 92 -14.93 9.53 4.62
C PRO A 92 -14.59 10.31 3.34
N PHE A 93 -14.00 9.67 2.34
CA PHE A 93 -13.56 10.33 1.12
C PHE A 93 -14.66 10.35 0.06
N ASP A 94 -14.80 11.47 -0.63
CA ASP A 94 -15.66 11.57 -1.79
C ASP A 94 -14.94 11.00 -3.02
N VAL A 95 -15.31 9.79 -3.42
CA VAL A 95 -14.75 9.09 -4.58
C VAL A 95 -15.81 9.00 -5.67
N VAL A 96 -15.56 9.67 -6.79
CA VAL A 96 -16.50 9.74 -7.92
C VAL A 96 -16.52 8.44 -8.70
N ILE A 97 -15.35 7.98 -9.20
CA ILE A 97 -15.24 6.77 -10.02
C ILE A 97 -14.33 5.76 -9.34
N TRP A 98 -14.85 4.55 -9.18
CA TRP A 98 -14.11 3.39 -8.71
C TRP A 98 -13.66 2.56 -9.91
N MET A 99 -12.39 2.19 -9.96
CA MET A 99 -11.80 1.39 -11.03
C MET A 99 -11.14 0.16 -10.44
N THR A 100 -11.60 -1.03 -10.83
CA THR A 100 -11.03 -2.29 -10.33
C THR A 100 -10.85 -3.27 -11.47
N ASP A 101 -10.13 -4.36 -11.17
CA ASP A 101 -10.19 -5.55 -12.00
C ASP A 101 -11.55 -6.26 -11.85
N GLY A 102 -11.69 -7.41 -12.52
CA GLY A 102 -12.92 -8.20 -12.52
C GLY A 102 -13.09 -9.13 -11.32
N TRP A 103 -12.45 -8.87 -10.17
CA TRP A 103 -12.65 -9.72 -8.99
C TRP A 103 -14.07 -9.50 -8.39
N PRO A 104 -14.92 -10.55 -8.28
CA PRO A 104 -16.35 -10.38 -7.94
C PRO A 104 -16.66 -9.70 -6.60
N LEU A 105 -15.70 -9.69 -5.66
CA LEU A 105 -15.90 -9.02 -4.37
C LEU A 105 -15.93 -7.49 -4.53
N TYR A 106 -15.24 -6.93 -5.53
CA TYR A 106 -15.34 -5.49 -5.82
C TYR A 106 -16.73 -5.13 -6.32
N GLU A 107 -17.28 -5.89 -7.26
CA GLU A 107 -18.61 -5.65 -7.82
C GLU A 107 -19.70 -5.65 -6.73
N SER A 108 -19.70 -6.68 -5.89
CA SER A 108 -20.66 -6.77 -4.78
C SER A 108 -20.50 -5.62 -3.77
N ARG A 109 -19.27 -5.18 -3.49
CA ARG A 109 -19.01 -4.12 -2.50
C ARG A 109 -19.21 -2.70 -3.03
N LEU A 110 -19.04 -2.49 -4.34
CA LEU A 110 -19.19 -1.22 -5.02
C LEU A 110 -20.57 -1.06 -5.68
N LYS A 111 -21.49 -2.01 -5.46
CA LYS A 111 -22.87 -1.93 -5.93
C LYS A 111 -23.51 -0.59 -5.55
N GLY A 112 -24.08 0.09 -6.54
CA GLY A 112 -24.68 1.43 -6.38
C GLY A 112 -23.69 2.59 -6.42
N LYS A 113 -22.39 2.33 -6.61
CA LYS A 113 -21.38 3.35 -6.92
C LYS A 113 -21.07 3.36 -8.41
N LEU A 114 -20.54 4.47 -8.91
CA LEU A 114 -20.01 4.53 -10.26
C LEU A 114 -18.71 3.71 -10.33
N HIS A 115 -18.84 2.47 -10.80
CA HIS A 115 -17.78 1.46 -10.81
C HIS A 115 -17.50 1.00 -12.23
N VAL A 116 -16.22 1.05 -12.62
CA VAL A 116 -15.72 0.60 -13.91
C VAL A 116 -14.83 -0.62 -13.70
N ILE A 117 -15.26 -1.76 -14.22
CA ILE A 117 -14.47 -2.99 -14.26
C ILE A 117 -13.66 -3.01 -15.55
N SER A 118 -12.35 -2.81 -15.46
CA SER A 118 -11.50 -2.84 -16.65
C SER A 118 -10.02 -2.90 -16.32
N LYS A 119 -9.31 -3.82 -16.95
CA LYS A 119 -7.83 -3.86 -16.94
C LYS A 119 -7.19 -2.65 -17.64
N ARG A 120 -7.90 -2.01 -18.57
CA ARG A 120 -7.38 -0.83 -19.28
C ARG A 120 -7.30 0.38 -18.36
N TYR A 121 -8.14 0.46 -17.34
CA TYR A 121 -8.20 1.62 -16.44
C TYR A 121 -7.44 1.42 -15.12
N THR A 122 -6.92 0.23 -14.84
CA THR A 122 -6.10 -0.13 -13.65
C THR A 122 -4.57 -0.06 -13.89
N GLN A 123 -4.14 0.47 -15.03
CA GLN A 123 -2.71 0.46 -15.40
C GLN A 123 -1.82 1.24 -14.41
N ARG A 124 -2.35 2.26 -13.71
CA ARG A 124 -1.52 3.06 -12.78
C ARG A 124 -1.27 2.28 -11.50
N ILE A 125 -2.30 1.64 -10.94
CA ILE A 125 -2.15 0.81 -9.76
C ILE A 125 -1.32 -0.45 -10.05
N GLU A 126 -1.44 -1.03 -11.25
CA GLU A 126 -0.59 -2.15 -11.69
C GLU A 126 0.89 -1.73 -11.79
N ARG A 127 1.17 -0.55 -12.37
CA ARG A 127 2.53 0.00 -12.38
C ARG A 127 3.05 0.28 -10.97
N HIS A 128 2.19 0.76 -10.09
CA HIS A 128 2.53 0.97 -8.68
C HIS A 128 2.85 -0.36 -7.97
N ASN A 129 2.08 -1.42 -8.23
CA ASN A 129 2.34 -2.77 -7.75
C ASN A 129 3.71 -3.30 -8.21
N LEU A 130 4.12 -3.00 -9.45
CA LEU A 130 5.46 -3.32 -9.93
C LEU A 130 6.54 -2.56 -9.15
N ASN A 131 6.39 -1.25 -8.97
CA ASN A 131 7.35 -0.43 -8.21
C ASN A 131 7.49 -0.94 -6.75
N LEU A 132 6.37 -1.28 -6.10
CA LEU A 132 6.36 -1.85 -4.75
C LEU A 132 7.16 -3.15 -4.69
N ARG A 133 7.01 -4.05 -5.67
CA ARG A 133 7.78 -5.32 -5.72
C ARG A 133 9.26 -5.10 -5.98
N GLN A 134 9.63 -4.07 -6.73
CA GLN A 134 11.02 -3.70 -6.96
C GLN A 134 11.68 -3.13 -5.70
N HIS A 135 10.99 -2.28 -4.95
CA HIS A 135 11.55 -1.66 -3.74
C HIS A 135 11.46 -2.58 -2.51
N LEU A 136 10.44 -3.44 -2.45
CA LEU A 136 10.17 -4.32 -1.32
C LEU A 136 10.22 -5.77 -1.78
N ALA A 137 11.41 -6.36 -1.78
CA ALA A 137 11.64 -7.75 -2.21
C ALA A 137 10.73 -8.79 -1.51
N ARG A 138 10.20 -8.47 -0.31
CA ARG A 138 9.25 -9.29 0.47
C ARG A 138 7.86 -9.43 -0.16
N LEU A 139 7.48 -8.56 -1.09
CA LEU A 139 6.30 -8.69 -1.94
C LEU A 139 6.59 -9.55 -3.18
N GLY A 140 7.83 -10.04 -3.32
CA GLY A 140 8.26 -10.94 -4.36
C GLY A 140 8.23 -12.41 -3.94
N ARG A 141 9.24 -13.18 -4.37
CA ARG A 141 9.30 -14.63 -4.18
C ARG A 141 9.83 -14.99 -2.79
N LYS A 142 9.16 -15.94 -2.12
CA LYS A 142 9.53 -16.40 -0.76
C LYS A 142 11.00 -16.79 -0.61
N SER A 143 11.60 -17.47 -1.59
CA SER A 143 12.94 -18.04 -1.44
C SER A 143 14.08 -17.03 -1.30
N LEU A 144 13.85 -15.77 -1.70
CA LEU A 144 14.89 -14.73 -1.72
C LEU A 144 14.73 -13.74 -0.56
N SER A 145 13.49 -13.34 -0.27
CA SER A 145 13.21 -12.36 0.77
C SER A 145 11.78 -12.54 1.25
N PHE A 146 11.59 -12.90 2.51
CA PHE A 146 10.26 -13.06 3.11
C PHE A 146 10.27 -12.62 4.58
N SER A 147 9.11 -12.22 5.07
CA SER A 147 8.96 -11.81 6.47
C SER A 147 8.78 -13.03 7.36
N LYS A 148 9.42 -13.03 8.54
CA LYS A 148 9.27 -14.11 9.52
C LYS A 148 7.95 -13.99 10.30
N SER A 149 7.46 -12.78 10.53
CA SER A 149 6.20 -12.50 11.20
C SER A 149 5.29 -11.56 10.41
N VAL A 150 3.99 -11.64 10.67
CA VAL A 150 2.97 -10.77 10.05
C VAL A 150 3.19 -9.32 10.46
N GLU A 151 3.47 -9.10 11.75
CA GLU A 151 3.73 -7.76 12.27
C GLU A 151 4.89 -7.08 11.53
N GLN A 152 6.00 -7.80 11.29
CA GLN A 152 7.14 -7.25 10.56
C GLN A 152 6.80 -6.95 9.09
N HIS A 153 5.99 -7.82 8.48
CA HIS A 153 5.56 -7.67 7.10
C HIS A 153 4.75 -6.38 6.92
N ASP A 154 3.68 -6.26 7.71
CA ASP A 154 2.74 -5.16 7.65
C ASP A 154 3.43 -3.83 8.01
N LYS A 155 4.27 -3.81 9.05
CA LYS A 155 4.98 -2.59 9.46
C LYS A 155 5.93 -2.05 8.41
N VAL A 156 6.71 -2.91 7.74
CA VAL A 156 7.67 -2.40 6.75
C VAL A 156 6.95 -1.90 5.50
N ILE A 157 5.96 -2.63 5.01
CA ILE A 157 5.19 -2.18 3.84
C ILE A 157 4.43 -0.90 4.19
N GLY A 158 3.72 -0.88 5.33
CA GLY A 158 3.01 0.30 5.80
C GLY A 158 3.94 1.50 5.96
N HIS A 159 5.13 1.32 6.53
CA HIS A 159 6.09 2.41 6.69
C HIS A 159 6.61 2.96 5.37
N TYR A 160 6.92 2.06 4.41
CA TYR A 160 7.26 2.47 3.05
C TYR A 160 6.13 3.33 2.44
N LEU A 161 4.88 2.89 2.59
CA LEU A 161 3.73 3.65 2.08
C LEU A 161 3.60 5.02 2.75
N ASN A 162 3.85 5.09 4.06
CA ASN A 162 3.81 6.36 4.79
C ASN A 162 4.84 7.36 4.24
N ILE A 163 6.09 6.93 4.07
CA ILE A 163 7.17 7.79 3.55
C ILE A 163 6.91 8.23 2.11
N LYS A 164 6.34 7.37 1.27
CA LYS A 164 6.20 7.64 -0.17
C LYS A 164 4.88 8.26 -0.58
N HIS A 165 3.83 8.11 0.22
CA HIS A 165 2.48 8.51 -0.17
C HIS A 165 1.73 9.34 0.87
N TYR A 166 2.05 9.23 2.17
CA TYR A 166 1.26 9.88 3.23
C TYR A 166 1.94 11.11 3.84
N GLN A 167 3.27 11.18 3.82
CA GLN A 167 4.06 12.39 4.04
C GLN A 167 4.27 13.07 2.71
#